data_AF-A0A2W6NNK9-F1
#
_entry.id   AF-A0A2W6NNK9-F1
#
_cell.length_a   1.000
_cell.length_b   1.000
_cell.length_c   1.000
_cell.angle_alpha   90.00
_cell.angle_beta   90.00
_cell.angle_gamma   90.00
#
_symmetry.space_group_name_H-M   'P 1'
#
loop_
_entity.id
_entity.type
_entity.pdbx_description
1 polymer ?
#
loop_
_entity_poly.entity_id
_entity_poly.type
_entity_poly.pdbx_seq_one_letter_code
_entity_poly.pdbx_strand_id
1 'polypeptide(L)'
;MKERKLSNQQEYLLGMVEKFKQHGLSYDDLLTERERLILTLFLEGGTNVSIAEEVGLTKQRVSHILVNKSPSIYSKLRGRWQSYSYGSKSVKEVKLTKEEVLSKLESLDREVLNDALKSLNLAHLKKILREAERQYPQEPIIIHNSEDILNDLKF
;
A
#
# COMPACT_ATOMS: atom_id res chain seq x y z
N MET A 1 36.35 -0.53 -12.01
CA MET A 1 35.37 0.31 -11.30
C MET A 1 34.79 -0.51 -10.16
N LYS A 2 34.80 -0.03 -8.92
CA LYS A 2 34.12 -0.73 -7.80
C LYS A 2 32.61 -0.59 -8.03
N GLU A 3 31.88 -1.70 -8.06
CA GLU A 3 30.42 -1.67 -8.06
C GLU A 3 29.93 -0.90 -6.84
N ARG A 4 29.07 0.09 -7.09
CA ARG A 4 28.48 0.88 -6.01
C ARG A 4 27.54 -0.02 -5.22
N LYS A 5 27.82 -0.18 -3.92
CA LYS A 5 26.92 -0.91 -3.01
C LYS A 5 25.72 -0.04 -2.66
N LEU A 6 24.53 -0.46 -3.08
CA LEU A 6 23.26 0.18 -2.75
C LEU A 6 22.66 -0.44 -1.48
N SER A 7 21.81 0.31 -0.79
CA SER A 7 20.90 -0.28 0.19
C SER A 7 19.66 -0.85 -0.49
N ASN A 8 19.00 -1.84 0.13
CA ASN A 8 17.76 -2.43 -0.40
C ASN A 8 16.71 -1.36 -0.74
N GLN A 9 16.61 -0.29 0.06
CA GLN A 9 15.68 0.80 -0.22
C GLN A 9 16.06 1.61 -1.45
N GLN A 10 17.36 1.81 -1.70
CA GLN A 10 17.86 2.47 -2.90
C GLN A 10 17.61 1.62 -4.15
N GLU A 11 17.73 0.30 -4.03
CA GLU A 11 17.33 -0.64 -5.08
C GLU A 11 15.83 -0.56 -5.37
N TYR A 12 14.98 -0.45 -4.34
CA TYR A 12 13.55 -0.24 -4.54
C TYR A 12 13.23 1.07 -5.25
N LEU A 13 13.98 2.15 -4.95
CA LEU A 13 13.85 3.41 -5.67
C LEU A 13 14.22 3.25 -7.15
N LEU A 14 15.33 2.57 -7.47
CA LEU A 14 15.70 2.27 -8.85
C LEU A 14 14.62 1.48 -9.58
N GLY A 15 14.14 0.39 -8.97
CA GLY A 15 13.05 -0.40 -9.53
C GLY A 15 11.77 0.41 -9.73
N MET A 16 11.52 1.43 -8.91
CA MET A 16 10.41 2.35 -9.13
C MET A 16 10.62 3.27 -10.33
N VAL A 17 11.81 3.84 -10.49
CA VAL A 17 12.15 4.67 -11.65
C VAL A 17 12.06 3.85 -12.94
N GLU A 18 12.55 2.61 -12.93
CA GLU A 18 12.46 1.69 -14.07
C GLU A 18 11.01 1.40 -14.45
N LYS A 19 10.11 1.16 -13.47
CA LYS A 19 8.68 0.99 -13.73
C LYS A 19 8.08 2.21 -14.42
N PHE A 20 8.39 3.42 -13.96
CA PHE A 20 7.90 4.64 -14.62
C PHE A 20 8.38 4.72 -16.08
N LYS A 21 9.67 4.47 -16.31
CA LYS A 21 10.24 4.46 -17.67
C LYS A 21 9.60 3.42 -18.58
N GLN A 22 9.44 2.18 -18.11
CA GLN A 22 8.83 1.07 -18.85
C GLN A 22 7.38 1.36 -19.24
N HIS A 23 6.67 2.18 -18.46
CA HIS A 23 5.28 2.54 -18.71
C HIS A 23 5.08 3.95 -19.28
N GLY A 24 6.16 4.64 -19.68
CA GLY A 24 6.09 5.99 -20.26
C GLY A 24 5.52 7.05 -19.31
N LEU A 25 5.64 6.84 -17.99
CA LEU A 25 5.15 7.76 -16.98
C LEU A 25 6.23 8.77 -16.61
N SER A 26 5.85 10.05 -16.52
CA SER A 26 6.68 11.07 -15.89
C SER A 26 6.46 11.07 -14.37
N TYR A 27 7.52 11.43 -13.64
CA TYR A 27 7.50 11.73 -12.21
C TYR A 27 7.96 13.17 -11.93
N ASP A 28 8.08 14.01 -12.97
CA ASP A 28 8.62 15.37 -12.85
C ASP A 28 7.71 16.27 -12.00
N ASP A 29 6.41 16.07 -12.09
CA ASP A 29 5.37 16.78 -11.33
C ASP A 29 5.32 16.38 -9.85
N LEU A 30 5.86 15.22 -9.49
CA LEU A 30 5.87 14.73 -8.10
C LEU A 30 7.00 15.33 -7.27
N LEU A 31 8.06 15.77 -7.93
CA LEU A 31 9.32 16.12 -7.31
C LEU A 31 9.53 17.63 -7.34
N THR A 32 10.05 18.19 -6.26
CA THR A 32 10.59 19.55 -6.27
C THR A 32 11.86 19.59 -7.13
N GLU A 33 12.27 20.79 -7.56
CA GLU A 33 13.49 20.97 -8.35
C GLU A 33 14.72 20.34 -7.67
N ARG A 34 14.85 20.54 -6.35
CA ARG A 34 15.94 19.96 -5.57
C ARG A 34 15.87 18.43 -5.49
N GLU A 35 14.67 17.85 -5.38
CA GLU A 35 14.49 16.40 -5.40
C GLU A 35 14.80 15.80 -6.77
N ARG A 36 14.43 16.50 -7.86
CA ARG A 36 14.80 16.09 -9.22
C ARG A 36 16.32 16.06 -9.38
N LEU A 37 17.02 17.12 -8.96
CA LEU A 37 18.48 17.15 -9.01
C LEU A 37 19.11 16.00 -8.21
N ILE A 38 18.65 15.78 -6.98
CA ILE A 38 19.13 14.67 -6.12
C ILE A 38 18.89 13.31 -6.79
N LEU A 39 17.72 13.10 -7.40
CA LEU A 39 17.39 11.86 -8.10
C LEU A 39 18.26 11.69 -9.34
N THR A 40 18.46 12.72 -10.15
CA THR A 40 19.32 12.69 -11.34
C THR A 40 20.74 12.28 -10.97
N LEU A 41 21.37 12.97 -10.02
CA LEU A 41 22.72 12.63 -9.55
C LEU A 41 22.79 11.21 -8.99
N PHE A 42 21.74 10.74 -8.32
CA PHE A 42 21.65 9.35 -7.84
C PHE A 42 21.60 8.34 -8.98
N LEU A 43 20.80 8.60 -10.03
CA LEU A 43 20.65 7.75 -11.21
C LEU A 43 21.92 7.73 -12.08
N GLU A 44 22.70 8.80 -12.08
CA GLU A 44 24.02 8.90 -12.72
C GLU A 44 25.12 8.13 -11.94
N GLY A 45 24.79 7.53 -10.80
CA GLY A 45 25.70 6.72 -10.01
C GLY A 45 26.28 7.43 -8.78
N GLY A 46 25.89 8.67 -8.51
CA GLY A 46 26.34 9.45 -7.37
C GLY A 46 26.00 8.79 -6.02
N THR A 47 26.98 8.73 -5.12
CA THR A 47 26.77 8.22 -3.75
C THR A 47 26.08 9.27 -2.88
N ASN A 48 25.53 8.87 -1.72
CA ASN A 48 24.94 9.85 -0.79
C ASN A 48 25.94 10.93 -0.33
N VAL A 49 27.24 10.63 -0.36
CA VAL A 49 28.30 11.59 -0.01
C VAL A 49 28.53 12.57 -1.15
N SER A 50 28.77 12.08 -2.37
CA SER A 50 29.02 12.96 -3.52
C SER A 50 27.81 13.82 -3.88
N ILE A 51 26.59 13.27 -3.79
CA ILE A 51 25.36 14.04 -3.97
C ILE A 51 25.25 15.13 -2.90
N ALA A 52 25.56 14.80 -1.64
CA ALA A 52 25.48 15.74 -0.53
C ALA A 52 26.43 16.93 -0.70
N GLU A 53 27.64 16.69 -1.21
CA GLU A 53 28.61 17.73 -1.59
C GLU A 53 28.04 18.63 -2.69
N GLU A 54 27.51 18.03 -3.77
CA GLU A 54 26.96 18.76 -4.91
C GLU A 54 25.76 19.64 -4.53
N VAL A 55 24.84 19.12 -3.71
CA VAL A 55 23.60 19.84 -3.36
C VAL A 55 23.67 20.60 -2.04
N GLY A 56 24.85 20.68 -1.41
CA GLY A 56 25.06 21.38 -0.14
C GLY A 56 24.20 20.84 1.02
N LEU A 57 24.13 19.51 1.17
CA LEU A 57 23.40 18.82 2.24
C LEU A 57 24.32 17.85 3.01
N THR A 58 23.79 17.18 4.04
CA THR A 58 24.48 16.06 4.68
C THR A 58 24.11 14.74 3.99
N LYS A 59 25.01 13.75 4.02
CA LYS A 59 24.75 12.40 3.48
C LYS A 59 23.50 11.75 4.07
N GLN A 60 23.22 12.00 5.36
CA GLN A 60 22.02 11.51 6.04
C GLN A 60 20.77 12.18 5.48
N ARG A 61 20.83 13.50 5.23
CA ARG A 61 19.71 14.24 4.65
C ARG A 61 19.40 13.77 3.23
N VAL A 62 20.42 13.51 2.41
CA VAL A 62 20.25 12.92 1.08
C VAL A 62 19.60 11.54 1.16
N SER A 63 20.08 10.67 2.05
CA SER A 63 19.47 9.35 2.30
C SER A 63 17.98 9.46 2.70
N HIS A 64 17.65 10.43 3.58
CA HIS A 64 16.26 10.70 3.97
C HIS A 64 15.38 11.17 2.81
N ILE A 65 15.90 12.03 1.95
CA ILE A 65 15.19 12.53 0.76
C ILE A 65 14.96 11.39 -0.24
N LEU A 66 15.97 10.56 -0.51
CA LEU A 66 15.85 9.45 -1.45
C LEU A 66 14.83 8.40 -0.96
N VAL A 67 14.98 7.91 0.28
CA VAL A 67 14.30 6.68 0.70
C VAL A 67 13.65 6.71 2.08
N ASN A 68 14.21 7.42 3.06
CA ASN A 68 13.96 7.11 4.48
C ASN A 68 12.89 7.96 5.22
N LYS A 69 12.42 9.10 4.71
CA LYS A 69 11.45 9.96 5.43
C LYS A 69 10.23 10.26 4.58
N SER A 70 9.00 10.10 5.10
CA SER A 70 7.80 10.58 4.39
C SER A 70 7.70 12.12 4.52
N PRO A 71 7.54 12.88 3.41
CA PRO A 71 7.55 12.41 2.01
C PRO A 71 8.98 12.34 1.42
N SER A 72 9.41 11.15 0.99
CA SER A 72 10.66 10.87 0.26
C SER A 72 10.36 10.66 -1.22
N ILE A 73 11.38 10.77 -2.07
CA ILE A 73 11.28 10.49 -3.50
C ILE A 73 10.68 9.09 -3.72
N TYR A 74 11.22 8.06 -3.07
CA TYR A 74 10.66 6.71 -3.14
C TYR A 74 9.17 6.67 -2.75
N SER A 75 8.77 7.31 -1.64
CA SER A 75 7.37 7.29 -1.20
C SER A 75 6.43 8.00 -2.17
N LYS A 76 6.89 9.08 -2.81
CA LYS A 76 6.13 9.83 -3.83
C LYS A 76 5.93 8.99 -5.10
N LEU A 77 7.02 8.41 -5.61
CA LEU A 77 6.97 7.55 -6.79
C LEU A 77 6.12 6.31 -6.53
N ARG A 78 6.28 5.67 -5.37
CA ARG A 78 5.46 4.52 -4.96
C ARG A 78 3.98 4.90 -4.88
N GLY A 79 3.64 6.02 -4.24
CA GLY A 79 2.26 6.49 -4.13
C GLY A 79 1.63 6.72 -5.50
N ARG A 80 2.32 7.43 -6.40
CA ARG A 80 1.86 7.67 -7.77
C ARG A 80 1.75 6.37 -8.57
N TRP A 81 2.72 5.47 -8.44
CA TRP A 81 2.66 4.15 -9.07
C TRP A 81 1.47 3.35 -8.58
N GLN A 82 1.18 3.35 -7.28
CA GLN A 82 -0.01 2.71 -6.74
C GLN A 82 -1.26 3.34 -7.34
N SER A 83 -1.36 4.67 -7.39
CA SER A 83 -2.48 5.34 -8.05
C SER A 83 -2.61 4.99 -9.53
N TYR A 84 -1.52 4.73 -10.25
CA TYR A 84 -1.53 4.29 -11.65
C TYR A 84 -1.88 2.81 -11.80
N SER A 85 -1.22 1.92 -11.06
CA SER A 85 -1.39 0.46 -11.13
C SER A 85 -2.75 0.03 -10.61
N TYR A 86 -3.24 0.70 -9.57
CA TYR A 86 -4.62 0.55 -9.12
C TYR A 86 -5.56 1.43 -9.93
N GLY A 87 -5.08 2.42 -10.68
CA GLY A 87 -5.85 3.41 -11.46
C GLY A 87 -6.40 2.94 -12.80
N SER A 88 -6.14 1.71 -13.25
CA SER A 88 -7.02 1.04 -14.23
C SER A 88 -8.25 0.40 -13.57
N LYS A 89 -8.28 0.34 -12.24
CA LYS A 89 -9.50 0.38 -11.46
C LYS A 89 -9.58 1.78 -10.86
N SER A 90 -10.12 2.73 -11.62
CA SER A 90 -10.92 3.73 -10.93
C SER A 90 -11.89 2.93 -10.04
N VAL A 91 -11.60 2.83 -8.75
CA VAL A 91 -12.65 3.13 -7.79
C VAL A 91 -12.99 4.55 -8.20
N LYS A 92 -13.93 4.65 -9.18
CA LYS A 92 -14.76 5.84 -9.31
C LYS A 92 -15.03 6.17 -7.86
N GLU A 93 -14.71 7.38 -7.43
CA GLU A 93 -15.26 7.82 -6.17
C GLU A 93 -16.76 7.62 -6.35
N VAL A 94 -17.24 6.52 -5.79
CA VAL A 94 -18.60 6.09 -5.92
C VAL A 94 -19.25 7.05 -4.95
N LYS A 95 -19.54 8.26 -5.44
CA LYS A 95 -20.40 9.24 -4.78
C LYS A 95 -21.80 8.66 -4.80
N LEU A 96 -21.95 7.49 -4.19
CA LEU A 96 -23.22 6.94 -3.83
C LEU A 96 -23.43 7.35 -2.39
N THR A 97 -24.58 7.95 -2.12
CA THR A 97 -25.05 8.08 -0.75
C THR A 97 -25.23 6.68 -0.15
N LYS A 98 -25.36 6.61 1.17
CA LYS A 98 -25.60 5.35 1.87
C LYS A 98 -26.79 4.60 1.25
N GLU A 99 -27.84 5.34 0.90
CA GLU A 99 -29.09 4.84 0.33
C GLU A 99 -28.88 4.23 -1.06
N GLU A 100 -28.07 4.87 -1.90
CA GLU A 100 -27.75 4.36 -3.24
C GLU A 100 -26.87 3.11 -3.20
N VAL A 101 -25.98 3.00 -2.20
CA VAL A 101 -25.21 1.77 -1.96
C VAL A 101 -26.14 0.64 -1.52
N LEU A 102 -27.04 0.91 -0.57
CA LEU A 102 -27.99 -0.09 -0.07
C LEU A 102 -28.91 -0.61 -1.16
N SER A 103 -29.50 0.28 -1.97
CA SER A 103 -30.37 -0.10 -3.09
C SER A 103 -29.65 -1.00 -4.10
N LYS A 104 -28.37 -0.74 -4.39
CA LYS A 104 -27.57 -1.61 -5.26
C LYS A 104 -27.28 -2.96 -4.62
N LEU A 105 -26.92 -2.98 -3.33
CA LEU A 105 -26.67 -4.24 -2.61
C LEU A 105 -27.93 -5.12 -2.54
N GLU A 106 -29.10 -4.52 -2.32
CA GLU A 106 -30.39 -5.22 -2.29
C GLU A 106 -30.77 -5.82 -3.65
N SER A 107 -30.29 -5.22 -4.76
CA SER A 107 -30.52 -5.74 -6.11
C SER A 107 -29.59 -6.87 -6.54
N LEU A 108 -28.57 -7.21 -5.74
CA LEU A 108 -27.60 -8.26 -6.06
C LEU A 108 -28.01 -9.61 -5.48
N ASP A 109 -27.68 -10.68 -6.21
CA ASP A 109 -27.90 -12.04 -5.75
C ASP A 109 -27.03 -12.38 -4.53
N ARG A 110 -27.61 -13.20 -3.63
CA ARG A 110 -26.98 -13.58 -2.36
C ARG A 110 -25.63 -14.29 -2.56
N GLU A 111 -25.49 -15.10 -3.60
CA GLU A 111 -24.25 -15.78 -3.92
C GLU A 111 -23.14 -14.80 -4.31
N VAL A 112 -23.46 -13.79 -5.12
CA VAL A 112 -22.53 -12.73 -5.52
C VAL A 112 -22.05 -11.94 -4.31
N LEU A 113 -22.96 -11.61 -3.39
CA LEU A 113 -22.60 -10.95 -2.13
C LEU A 113 -21.70 -11.81 -1.25
N ASN A 114 -21.98 -13.12 -1.15
CA ASN A 114 -21.16 -14.05 -0.36
C ASN A 114 -19.75 -14.19 -0.94
N ASP A 115 -19.61 -14.26 -2.26
CA ASP A 115 -18.30 -14.32 -2.89
C ASP A 115 -17.53 -13.00 -2.74
N ALA A 116 -18.21 -11.86 -2.80
CA ALA A 116 -17.62 -10.57 -2.49
C ALA A 116 -17.12 -10.51 -1.03
N LEU A 117 -17.89 -11.04 -0.07
CA LEU A 117 -17.47 -11.12 1.33
C LEU A 117 -16.19 -11.95 1.52
N LYS A 118 -16.06 -13.09 0.83
CA LYS A 118 -14.83 -13.93 0.88
C LYS A 118 -13.57 -13.18 0.44
N SER A 119 -13.71 -12.15 -0.40
CA SER A 119 -12.58 -11.35 -0.88
C SER A 119 -12.13 -10.26 0.10
N LEU A 120 -12.89 -9.99 1.17
CA LEU A 120 -12.55 -8.98 2.16
C LEU A 120 -11.46 -9.46 3.13
N ASN A 121 -10.67 -8.53 3.64
CA ASN A 121 -9.67 -8.83 4.66
C ASN A 121 -10.32 -9.04 6.05
N LEU A 122 -9.56 -9.65 6.97
CA LEU A 122 -10.04 -10.02 8.30
C LEU A 122 -10.56 -8.83 9.14
N ALA A 123 -9.97 -7.64 9.00
CA ALA A 123 -10.40 -6.47 9.75
C ALA A 123 -11.78 -5.98 9.31
N HIS A 124 -12.04 -5.96 8.00
CA HIS A 124 -13.33 -5.59 7.44
C HIS A 124 -14.41 -6.63 7.80
N LEU A 125 -14.09 -7.93 7.72
CA LEU A 125 -15.01 -9.00 8.12
C LEU A 125 -15.41 -8.90 9.60
N LYS A 126 -14.45 -8.67 10.50
CA LYS A 126 -14.73 -8.47 11.95
C LYS A 126 -15.66 -7.29 12.20
N LYS A 127 -15.53 -6.20 11.45
CA LYS A 127 -16.40 -5.03 11.56
C LYS A 127 -17.83 -5.35 11.10
N ILE A 128 -17.98 -6.04 9.98
CA ILE A 128 -19.30 -6.45 9.45
C ILE A 128 -19.98 -7.40 10.43
N LEU A 129 -19.25 -8.40 10.95
CA LEU A 129 -19.78 -9.37 11.91
C LEU A 129 -20.34 -8.68 13.17
N ARG A 130 -19.57 -7.77 13.77
CA ARG A 130 -20.03 -7.03 14.97
C ARG A 130 -21.30 -6.23 14.71
N GLU A 131 -21.43 -5.61 13.54
CA GLU A 131 -22.63 -4.85 13.21
C GLU A 131 -23.83 -5.76 12.95
N ALA A 132 -23.62 -6.92 12.32
CA ALA A 132 -24.66 -7.93 12.10
C ALA A 132 -25.15 -8.54 13.42
N GLU A 133 -24.23 -8.92 14.31
CA GLU A 133 -24.54 -9.44 15.67
C GLU A 133 -25.27 -8.41 16.52
N ARG A 134 -24.98 -7.11 16.35
CA ARG A 134 -25.68 -6.03 17.05
C ARG A 134 -27.14 -5.89 16.62
N GLN A 135 -27.44 -6.15 15.35
CA GLN A 135 -28.78 -5.97 14.77
C GLN A 135 -29.64 -7.24 14.87
N TYR A 136 -29.00 -8.41 14.87
CA TYR A 136 -29.62 -9.70 15.05
C TYR A 136 -28.80 -10.48 16.08
N PRO A 137 -29.04 -10.25 17.39
CA PRO A 137 -28.36 -11.01 18.42
C PRO A 137 -28.76 -12.47 18.28
N GLN A 138 -27.89 -13.27 17.68
CA GLN A 138 -27.94 -14.72 17.81
C GLN A 138 -27.45 -15.06 19.20
N GLU A 139 -28.03 -16.09 19.81
CA GLU A 139 -27.46 -16.67 21.03
C GLU A 139 -25.99 -17.01 20.79
N PRO A 140 -25.10 -16.80 21.78
CA PRO A 140 -23.68 -16.97 21.60
C PRO A 140 -23.36 -18.39 21.11
N ILE A 141 -22.69 -18.50 19.97
CA ILE A 141 -22.04 -19.75 19.59
C ILE A 141 -20.92 -19.97 20.61
N ILE A 142 -21.15 -20.87 21.56
CA ILE A 142 -20.14 -21.35 22.49
C ILE A 142 -19.09 -22.07 21.65
N ILE A 143 -17.98 -21.41 21.38
CA ILE A 143 -16.78 -22.07 20.86
C ILE A 143 -16.20 -22.82 22.07
N HIS A 144 -16.45 -24.12 22.16
CA HIS A 144 -15.72 -24.96 23.09
C HIS A 144 -14.24 -24.86 22.73
N ASN A 145 -13.45 -24.28 23.64
CA ASN A 145 -12.00 -24.30 23.54
C ASN A 145 -11.57 -25.76 23.45
N SER A 146 -10.63 -26.04 22.55
CA SER A 146 -10.12 -27.38 22.22
C SER A 146 -9.50 -28.17 23.39
N GLU A 147 -9.51 -27.63 24.61
CA GLU A 147 -9.07 -28.32 25.82
C GLU A 147 -10.12 -29.27 26.39
N ASP A 148 -11.42 -29.05 26.14
CA ASP A 148 -12.48 -29.95 26.65
C ASP A 148 -12.56 -31.26 25.85
N ILE A 149 -12.22 -31.25 24.55
CA ILE A 149 -12.26 -32.43 23.67
C ILE A 149 -11.18 -33.47 24.06
N LEU A 150 -10.09 -33.05 24.70
CA LEU A 150 -9.01 -33.95 25.11
C LEU A 150 -9.30 -34.71 26.42
N ASN A 151 -10.26 -34.24 27.23
CA ASN A 151 -10.65 -34.97 28.44
C ASN A 151 -11.67 -36.08 28.18
N ASP A 152 -12.46 -35.98 27.10
CA ASP A 152 -13.42 -37.02 26.69
C ASP A 152 -12.79 -38.16 25.88
N LEU A 153 -11.50 -38.09 25.55
CA LEU A 153 -10.75 -39.12 24.82
C LEU A 153 -9.71 -39.87 25.68
N LYS A 154 -9.82 -39.81 27.01
CA LYS A 154 -9.05 -40.71 27.88
C LYS A 154 -9.67 -42.11 27.90
N PHE A 155 -9.10 -42.99 27.08
CA PHE A 155 -9.09 -44.44 27.30
C PHE A 155 -8.33 -44.79 28.58
#